data_AF-A0AA43HVB2-F1
#
_entry.id   AF-A0AA43HVB2-F1
#
_cell.length_a   1.000
_cell.length_b   1.000
_cell.length_c   1.000
_cell.angle_alpha   90.00
_cell.angle_beta   90.00
_cell.angle_gamma   90.00
#
_symmetry.space_group_name_H-M   'P 1'
#
loop_
_entity.id
_entity.type
_entity.pdbx_description
1 polymer ?
#
loop_
_entity_poly.entity_id
_entity_poly.type
_entity_poly.pdbx_seq_one_letter_code
_entity_poly.pdbx_strand_id
1 'polypeptide(L)' 'MRYLTEANAKTVIEALEEKITELQQLPKKGLRLQNKIRLMQIALSDLQKNKIKKNGSIKSK' A
#
# COMPACT_ATOMS: atom_id res chain seq x y z
N MET A 1 -9.44 -14.74 10.38
CA MET A 1 -9.05 -13.69 9.41
C MET A 1 -7.83 -12.95 9.94
N ARG A 2 -6.78 -12.75 9.13
CA ARG A 2 -5.65 -11.87 9.49
C ARG A 2 -6.08 -10.43 9.25
N TYR A 3 -6.00 -9.58 10.27
CA TYR A 3 -6.31 -8.15 10.15
C TYR A 3 -5.01 -7.36 10.03
N LEU A 4 -4.98 -6.38 9.11
CA LEU A 4 -3.93 -5.36 9.09
C LEU A 4 -4.28 -4.30 10.15
N THR A 5 -3.33 -4.07 11.06
CA THR A 5 -3.34 -2.97 12.02
C THR A 5 -2.93 -1.66 11.34
N GLU A 6 -3.29 -0.50 11.91
CA GLU A 6 -2.87 0.82 11.38
C GLU A 6 -1.36 0.95 11.19
N ALA A 7 -0.58 0.49 12.17
CA ALA A 7 0.88 0.52 12.06
C ALA A 7 1.37 -0.32 10.87
N ASN A 8 0.87 -1.56 10.74
CA ASN A 8 1.29 -2.45 9.65
C ASN A 8 0.82 -1.95 8.28
N ALA A 9 -0.40 -1.40 8.21
CA ALA A 9 -0.92 -0.83 6.97
C ALA A 9 -0.12 0.39 6.54
N LYS A 10 0.29 1.25 7.48
CA LYS A 10 1.12 2.42 7.20
C LYS A 10 2.47 2.01 6.61
N THR A 11 3.16 1.05 7.23
CA THR A 11 4.43 0.53 6.72
C THR A 11 4.29 -0.09 5.31
N VAL A 12 3.20 -0.81 5.07
CA VAL A 12 2.93 -1.41 3.75
C VAL A 12 2.62 -0.34 2.70
N ILE A 13 1.88 0.72 3.07
CA ILE A 13 1.60 1.86 2.18
C ILE A 13 2.90 2.56 1.80
N GLU A 14 3.74 2.93 2.77
CA GLU A 14 5.02 3.61 2.54
C GLU A 14 5.93 2.78 1.61
N ALA A 15 6.05 1.48 1.86
CA ALA A 15 6.85 0.58 1.02
C ALA A 15 6.30 0.47 -0.42
N LEU A 16 4.98 0.50 -0.60
CA LEU A 16 4.36 0.49 -1.93
C LEU A 16 4.57 1.81 -2.67
N GLU A 17 4.47 2.96 -1.98
CA GLU A 17 4.70 4.29 -2.57
C GLU A 17 6.15 4.43 -3.05
N GLU A 18 7.11 4.02 -2.22
CA GLU A 18 8.53 4.03 -2.57
C GLU A 18 8.77 3.15 -3.81
N LYS A 19 8.22 1.94 -3.83
CA LYS A 19 8.43 1.02 -4.95
C LYS A 19 7.79 1.50 -6.25
N ILE A 20 6.61 2.11 -6.18
CA ILE A 20 5.97 2.72 -7.34
C ILE A 20 6.85 3.85 -7.88
N THR A 21 7.39 4.69 -6.99
CA THR A 21 8.23 5.84 -7.36
C THR A 21 9.52 5.40 -8.06
N GLU A 22 10.23 4.43 -7.50
CA GLU A 22 11.41 3.82 -8.13
C GLU A 22 11.11 3.29 -9.53
N LEU A 23 10.02 2.53 -9.67
CA LEU A 23 9.64 1.95 -10.96
C LEU A 23 9.15 3.01 -11.96
N GLN A 24 8.64 4.14 -11.46
CA GLN A 24 8.23 5.26 -12.29
C GLN A 24 9.41 6.07 -12.84
N GLN A 25 10.55 6.10 -12.14
CA GLN A 25 11.75 6.80 -12.58
C GLN A 25 12.51 6.06 -13.70
N LEU A 26 12.16 4.79 -13.97
CA LEU A 26 12.80 4.01 -15.04
C LEU A 26 12.48 4.59 -16.44
N PRO A 27 13.49 4.85 -17.28
CA PRO A 27 13.37 5.66 -18.51
C PRO A 27 12.64 4.96 -19.66
N LYS A 28 12.57 3.63 -19.68
CA LYS A 28 11.78 2.87 -20.65
C LYS A 28 10.92 1.83 -19.93
N LYS A 29 9.61 2.04 -19.96
CA LYS A 29 8.63 1.14 -19.35
C LYS A 29 7.99 0.28 -20.43
N GLY A 30 8.40 -0.98 -20.53
CA GLY A 30 7.66 -1.97 -21.31
C GLY A 30 6.26 -2.20 -20.72
N LEU A 31 5.34 -2.74 -21.53
CA LEU A 31 3.94 -2.98 -21.15
C LEU A 31 3.81 -3.75 -19.82
N ARG A 32 4.69 -4.74 -19.59
CA ARG A 32 4.73 -5.51 -18.34
C ARG A 32 5.04 -4.63 -17.12
N LEU A 33 5.97 -3.69 -17.24
CA LEU A 33 6.34 -2.78 -16.15
C LEU A 33 5.22 -1.77 -15.89
N GLN A 34 4.60 -1.24 -16.95
CA GLN A 34 3.43 -0.35 -16.82
C GLN A 34 2.26 -1.04 -16.12
N ASN A 35 1.94 -2.28 -16.51
CA ASN A 35 0.91 -3.08 -15.84
C ASN A 35 1.25 -3.35 -14.38
N LYS A 36 2.52 -3.63 -14.06
CA LYS A 36 2.98 -3.82 -12.69
C LYS A 36 2.72 -2.57 -11.84
N ILE A 37 3.09 -1.38 -12.33
CA ILE A 37 2.87 -0.10 -11.66
C ILE A 37 1.36 0.14 -11.45
N ARG A 38 0.54 -0.08 -12.48
CA ARG A 38 -0.91 0.09 -12.41
C ARG A 38 -1.54 -0.80 -11.33
N LEU A 39 -1.14 -2.07 -11.26
CA LEU A 39 -1.64 -2.99 -10.24
C LEU A 39 -1.21 -2.59 -8.82
N MET A 40 0.02 -2.09 -8.65
CA MET A 40 0.46 -1.56 -7.35
C MET A 40 -0.34 -0.34 -6.91
N GLN A 41 -0.65 0.58 -7.84
CA GLN A 41 -1.48 1.76 -7.53
C GLN A 41 -2.91 1.38 -7.12
N ILE A 42 -3.49 0.36 -7.77
CA ILE A 42 -4.80 -0.19 -7.38
C ILE A 42 -4.74 -0.78 -5.98
N ALA A 43 -3.75 -1.64 -5.70
CA ALA A 43 -3.58 -2.25 -4.38
C ALA A 43 -3.38 -1.21 -3.27
N LEU A 44 -2.62 -0.14 -3.56
CA LEU A 44 -2.42 0.97 -2.63
C LEU A 44 -3.72 1.73 -2.36
N SER A 45 -4.49 2.03 -3.41
CA SER A 45 -5.79 2.68 -3.28
C SER A 45 -6.77 1.82 -2.46
N ASP A 46 -6.76 0.51 -2.67
CA ASP A 46 -7.60 -0.43 -1.92
C ASP A 46 -7.15 -0.54 -0.46
N LEU A 47 -5.85 -0.52 -0.17
CA LEU A 47 -5.32 -0.48 1.20
C LEU A 47 -5.72 0.79 1.95
N GLN A 48 -5.68 1.95 1.27
CA GLN A 48 -6.09 3.23 1.84
C GLN A 48 -7.62 3.32 2.06
N LYS A 49 -8.41 2.72 1.17
CA LYS A 49 -9.89 2.73 1.25
C LYS A 49 -10.45 1.69 2.22
N ASN A 50 -9.80 0.53 2.34
CA ASN A 50 -10.26 -0.52 3.23
C ASN A 50 -10.09 -0.10 4.69
N LYS A 51 -11.07 -0.48 5.53
CA LYS A 51 -11.05 -0.19 6.97
C LYS A 51 -9.91 -0.96 7.64
N ILE A 52 -8.74 -0.33 7.68
CA ILE A 52 -7.64 -0.75 8.53
C ILE A 52 -8.19 -0.76 9.96
N LYS A 53 -8.04 -1.89 10.69
CA LYS A 53 -8.50 -1.93 12.08
C LYS A 53 -7.64 -0.92 12.85
N LYS A 54 -8.30 0.10 13.41
CA LYS A 54 -7.64 1.04 14.31
C LYS A 54 -6.86 0.27 15.34
N ASN A 55 -5.58 0.61 15.55
CA ASN A 55 -4.87 0.09 16.69
C ASN A 55 -5.69 0.47 17.91
N GLY A 56 -6.15 -0.53 18.66
CA GLY A 56 -7.13 -0.32 19.71
C GLY A 56 -6.66 0.82 20.61
N SER A 57 -7.46 1.89 20.70
CA SER A 57 -7.63 2.55 21.98
C SER A 57 -8.03 1.43 22.92
N ILE A 58 -7.07 1.01 23.76
CA ILE A 58 -7.37 0.24 24.95
C ILE A 58 -8.32 1.16 25.70
N LYS A 59 -9.63 0.90 25.63
CA LYS A 59 -10.57 1.47 26.59
C LYS A 59 -10.11 0.94 27.94
N SER A 60 -9.31 1.76 28.64
CA SER A 60 -9.12 1.63 30.07
C SER A 60 -10.51 1.52 30.69
N LYS A 61 -10.70 0.45 31.44
CA LYS A 61 -11.90 0.22 32.25
C LYS A 61 -12.13 1.39 33.21
#